data_AF-A0AAW1TWE6-F1
#
_entry.id   AF-A0AAW1TWE6-F1
#
_cell.length_a   1.000
_cell.length_b   1.000
_cell.length_c   1.000
_cell.angle_alpha   90.00
_cell.angle_beta   90.00
_cell.angle_gamma   90.00
#
_symmetry.space_group_name_H-M   'P 1'
#
loop_
_entity.id
_entity.type
_entity.pdbx_description
1 polymer ?
#
loop_
_entity_poly.entity_id
_entity_poly.type
_entity_poly.pdbx_seq_one_letter_code
_entity_poly.pdbx_strand_id
1 'polypeptide(L)'
;MKCVTIFLPIIVITFLQYFAYGNPKCCDNGHQMKALNSTWTCQSNSNKRLQSNFQINSFITRNTNGTCVETVFQNQTSKFFVDENKNVSKKDSIEFNFFPKCCHLGRSYNQKLHSCVQMENSSAIEKFIPRDSYISIGLPNCKIISDVEQPSLESFSFPSDFIYLSKEKKNISKGNFCVDSTLDSKFIVRICEKDYQVCDQVRCIHKCCFDGQSFVNGSKCRDTFRYGVDLKSTKYIEEPDCKYNLI
;
A
#
# COMPACT_ATOMS: atom_id res chain seq x y z
N MET A 1 71.41 -16.42 17.36
CA MET A 1 70.03 -15.89 17.43
C MET A 1 69.66 -15.32 16.08
N LYS A 2 68.74 -15.96 15.34
CA LYS A 2 68.21 -15.44 14.08
C LYS A 2 66.81 -14.89 14.35
N CYS A 3 66.62 -13.59 14.14
CA CYS A 3 65.34 -12.91 14.28
C CYS A 3 64.51 -13.20 13.03
N VAL A 4 63.38 -13.88 13.17
CA VAL A 4 62.45 -14.18 12.07
C VAL A 4 61.41 -13.07 12.04
N THR A 5 61.50 -12.21 11.02
CA THR A 5 60.50 -11.16 10.77
C THR A 5 59.33 -11.78 10.00
N ILE A 6 58.21 -12.00 10.68
CA ILE A 6 56.97 -12.47 10.06
C ILE A 6 56.27 -11.24 9.47
N PHE A 7 56.32 -11.11 8.14
CA PHE A 7 55.50 -10.15 7.40
C PHE A 7 54.08 -10.71 7.28
N LEU A 8 53.16 -10.19 8.09
CA LEU A 8 51.72 -10.38 7.90
C LEU A 8 51.23 -9.40 6.84
N PRO A 9 50.69 -9.84 5.69
CA PRO A 9 50.10 -8.93 4.73
C PRO A 9 48.85 -8.32 5.34
N ILE A 10 48.83 -7.00 5.49
CA ILE A 10 47.63 -6.23 5.80
C ILE A 10 46.74 -6.34 4.55
N ILE A 11 45.83 -7.30 4.56
CA ILE A 11 44.74 -7.36 3.58
C ILE A 11 43.83 -6.17 3.90
N VAL A 12 44.03 -5.07 3.18
CA VAL A 12 43.06 -3.97 3.14
C VAL A 12 41.85 -4.50 2.37
N ILE A 13 40.92 -5.12 3.10
CA ILE A 13 39.58 -5.38 2.59
C ILE A 13 38.95 -4.00 2.43
N THR A 14 39.08 -3.44 1.22
CA THR A 14 38.19 -2.39 0.76
C THR A 14 36.80 -3.01 0.73
N PHE A 15 36.09 -2.88 1.85
CA PHE A 15 34.65 -3.00 1.89
C PHE A 15 34.13 -1.91 0.95
N LEU A 16 34.02 -2.26 -0.34
CA LEU A 16 33.04 -1.69 -1.24
C LEU A 16 31.71 -1.95 -0.54
N GLN A 17 31.29 -1.01 0.28
CA GLN A 17 29.90 -0.82 0.66
C GLN A 17 29.16 -0.47 -0.63
N TYR A 18 28.92 -1.49 -1.46
CA TYR A 18 27.76 -1.52 -2.31
C TYR A 18 26.59 -1.54 -1.34
N PHE A 19 26.21 -0.34 -0.94
CA PHE A 19 24.90 -0.04 -0.44
C PHE A 19 23.92 -0.67 -1.43
N ALA A 20 23.37 -1.83 -1.06
CA ALA A 20 22.17 -2.37 -1.67
C ALA A 20 21.01 -1.47 -1.27
N TYR A 21 21.05 -0.20 -1.70
CA TYR A 21 19.89 0.68 -1.68
C TYR A 21 18.90 0.08 -2.66
N GLY A 22 17.67 -0.15 -2.20
CA GLY A 22 16.57 -0.51 -3.08
C GLY A 22 16.51 0.46 -4.26
N ASN A 23 16.16 -0.05 -5.45
CA ASN A 23 16.05 0.82 -6.62
C ASN A 23 15.03 1.94 -6.32
N PRO A 24 15.36 3.22 -6.57
CA PRO A 24 14.45 4.32 -6.32
C PRO A 24 13.19 4.24 -7.19
N LYS A 25 12.13 4.94 -6.81
CA LYS A 25 10.93 5.06 -7.66
C LYS A 25 11.20 5.96 -8.86
N CYS A 26 10.75 5.56 -10.04
CA CYS A 26 10.99 6.34 -11.27
C CYS A 26 10.22 7.68 -11.28
N CYS A 27 8.92 7.64 -10.99
CA CYS A 27 8.04 8.81 -11.04
C CYS A 27 7.77 9.42 -9.65
N ASP A 28 7.21 10.62 -9.63
CA ASP A 28 6.72 11.27 -8.41
C ASP A 28 5.66 10.42 -7.71
N ASN A 29 5.45 10.69 -6.41
CA ASN A 29 4.31 10.14 -5.69
C ASN A 29 3.01 10.55 -6.38
N GLY A 30 2.08 9.61 -6.54
CA GLY A 30 0.84 9.83 -7.28
C GLY A 30 0.96 9.77 -8.80
N HIS A 31 2.14 9.45 -9.34
CA HIS A 31 2.36 9.16 -10.76
C HIS A 31 2.84 7.72 -10.96
N GLN A 32 2.61 7.18 -12.15
CA GLN A 32 3.02 5.84 -12.57
C GLN A 32 3.60 5.88 -13.98
N MET A 33 4.38 4.87 -14.36
CA MET A 33 4.96 4.79 -15.69
C MET A 33 3.93 4.24 -16.68
N LYS A 34 3.76 4.90 -17.83
CA LYS A 34 2.96 4.38 -18.94
C LYS A 34 3.69 4.49 -20.27
N ALA A 35 3.43 3.51 -21.13
CA ALA A 35 3.89 3.54 -22.51
C ALA A 35 2.99 4.49 -23.32
N LEU A 36 3.60 5.48 -23.97
CA LEU A 36 2.97 6.40 -24.91
C LEU A 36 3.82 6.46 -26.17
N ASN A 37 3.27 6.06 -27.32
CA ASN A 37 3.96 6.12 -28.62
C ASN A 37 5.37 5.49 -28.56
N SER A 38 5.49 4.30 -27.98
CA SER A 38 6.76 3.57 -27.78
C SER A 38 7.78 4.20 -26.82
N THR A 39 7.40 5.26 -26.12
CA THR A 39 8.21 5.90 -25.05
C THR A 39 7.57 5.67 -23.69
N TRP A 40 8.37 5.65 -22.63
CA TRP A 40 7.88 5.50 -21.25
C TRP A 40 7.83 6.86 -20.56
N THR A 41 6.66 7.24 -20.07
CA THR A 41 6.42 8.56 -19.46
C THR A 41 5.69 8.45 -18.13
N CYS A 42 5.98 9.36 -17.20
CA CYS A 42 5.25 9.47 -15.94
C CYS A 42 3.89 10.13 -16.18
N GLN A 43 2.82 9.45 -15.77
CA GLN A 43 1.46 9.98 -15.84
C GLN A 43 0.79 9.93 -14.48
N SER A 44 -0.11 10.87 -14.23
CA SER A 44 -0.90 10.91 -13.00
C SER A 44 -1.68 9.61 -12.81
N ASN A 45 -1.62 9.06 -11.60
CA ASN A 45 -2.39 7.91 -11.20
C ASN A 45 -3.66 8.36 -10.46
N SER A 46 -4.77 8.40 -11.20
CA SER A 46 -6.05 8.91 -10.70
C SER A 46 -6.70 8.07 -9.59
N ASN A 47 -6.43 6.76 -9.53
CA ASN A 47 -7.03 5.87 -8.53
C ASN A 47 -6.35 5.98 -7.15
N LYS A 48 -5.09 6.44 -7.09
CA LYS A 48 -4.26 6.54 -5.87
C LYS A 48 -4.18 5.26 -5.03
N ARG A 49 -4.58 4.11 -5.59
CA ARG A 49 -4.60 2.79 -4.94
C ARG A 49 -3.23 2.13 -4.84
N LEU A 50 -2.26 2.70 -5.54
CA LEU A 50 -0.86 2.33 -5.46
C LEU A 50 -0.08 3.53 -4.97
N GLN A 51 0.64 3.33 -3.87
CA GLN A 51 1.53 4.29 -3.25
C GLN A 51 2.90 3.65 -3.00
N SER A 52 3.84 4.45 -2.55
CA SER A 52 5.24 4.07 -2.48
C SER A 52 5.89 4.71 -1.27
N ASN A 53 6.56 3.91 -0.46
CA ASN A 53 7.31 4.34 0.73
C ASN A 53 8.83 4.32 0.45
N PHE A 54 9.23 4.94 -0.67
CA PHE A 54 10.63 5.07 -1.05
C PHE A 54 11.15 6.41 -0.57
N GLN A 55 12.35 6.42 0.01
CA GLN A 55 13.02 7.66 0.40
C GLN A 55 13.35 8.53 -0.82
N ILE A 56 13.64 7.89 -1.95
CA ILE A 56 13.94 8.53 -3.22
C ILE A 56 12.81 8.25 -4.20
N ASN A 57 12.08 9.31 -4.55
CA ASN A 57 11.14 9.36 -5.65
C ASN A 57 11.68 10.22 -6.80
N SER A 58 11.01 10.14 -7.95
CA SER A 58 11.33 10.95 -9.14
C SER A 58 12.76 10.81 -9.61
N PHE A 59 13.23 9.58 -9.75
CA PHE A 59 14.56 9.34 -10.29
C PHE A 59 14.77 10.00 -11.66
N ILE A 60 13.74 10.04 -12.52
CA ILE A 60 13.84 10.60 -13.88
C ILE A 60 14.17 12.10 -13.89
N THR A 61 13.77 12.84 -12.85
CA THR A 61 14.06 14.28 -12.79
C THR A 61 15.46 14.57 -12.28
N ARG A 62 16.16 13.55 -11.74
CA ARG A 62 17.56 13.65 -11.38
C ARG A 62 18.36 13.50 -12.67
N ASN A 63 19.18 14.49 -13.02
CA ASN A 63 20.02 14.47 -14.22
C ASN A 63 21.18 13.46 -14.06
N THR A 64 20.85 12.19 -13.84
CA THR A 64 21.78 11.12 -13.47
C THR A 64 21.36 9.82 -14.13
N ASN A 65 22.34 9.06 -14.63
CA ASN A 65 22.09 7.74 -15.19
C ASN A 65 21.84 6.73 -14.09
N GLY A 66 20.92 5.80 -14.31
CA GLY A 66 20.75 4.70 -13.38
C GLY A 66 19.46 3.93 -13.58
N THR A 67 19.16 3.11 -12.57
CA THR A 67 17.97 2.27 -12.59
C THR A 67 16.98 2.70 -11.53
N CYS A 68 15.71 2.62 -11.88
CA CYS A 68 14.59 2.89 -11.00
C CYS A 68 13.52 1.81 -11.20
N VAL A 69 12.57 1.73 -10.27
CA VAL A 69 11.42 0.81 -10.36
C VAL A 69 10.13 1.60 -10.44
N GLU A 70 9.15 1.09 -11.16
CA GLU A 70 7.83 1.71 -11.23
C GLU A 70 6.73 0.70 -11.53
N THR A 71 5.52 1.03 -11.08
CA THR A 71 4.29 0.33 -11.43
C THR A 71 3.82 0.70 -12.84
N VAL A 72 3.46 -0.29 -13.65
CA VAL A 72 3.11 -0.12 -15.07
C VAL A 72 1.63 -0.35 -15.34
N PHE A 73 1.07 -1.43 -14.81
CA PHE A 73 -0.35 -1.78 -14.95
C PHE A 73 -0.77 -2.75 -13.85
N GLN A 74 -1.92 -2.53 -13.21
CA GLN A 74 -2.58 -3.47 -12.27
C GLN A 74 -1.60 -4.23 -11.34
N ASN A 75 -0.76 -3.50 -10.61
CA ASN A 75 0.24 -4.03 -9.65
C ASN A 75 1.44 -4.75 -10.29
N GLN A 76 1.63 -4.68 -11.59
CA GLN A 76 2.88 -5.10 -12.22
C GLN A 76 3.94 -4.03 -12.01
N THR A 77 5.10 -4.45 -11.50
CA THR A 77 6.26 -3.58 -11.32
C THR A 77 7.30 -3.91 -12.38
N SER A 78 8.03 -2.92 -12.83
CA SER A 78 9.12 -3.10 -13.78
C SER A 78 10.32 -2.26 -13.37
N LYS A 79 11.50 -2.76 -13.71
CA LYS A 79 12.75 -2.04 -13.61
C LYS A 79 12.99 -1.27 -14.90
N PHE A 80 13.33 0.00 -14.76
CA PHE A 80 13.62 0.91 -15.84
C PHE A 80 15.06 1.40 -15.74
N PHE A 81 15.65 1.70 -16.89
CA PHE A 81 16.90 2.43 -16.98
C PHE A 81 16.63 3.81 -17.56
N VAL A 82 17.19 4.82 -16.90
CA VAL A 82 17.13 6.22 -17.30
C VAL A 82 18.54 6.64 -17.69
N ASP A 83 18.68 7.16 -18.91
CA ASP A 83 19.95 7.69 -19.42
C ASP A 83 20.12 9.19 -19.12
N GLU A 84 21.25 9.74 -19.58
CA GLU A 84 21.69 11.13 -19.31
C GLU A 84 20.75 12.16 -19.97
N ASN A 85 20.08 11.72 -21.04
CA ASN A 85 19.11 12.49 -21.81
C ASN A 85 17.68 12.29 -21.31
N LYS A 86 17.49 11.59 -20.17
CA LYS A 86 16.19 11.23 -19.58
C LYS A 86 15.35 10.29 -20.44
N ASN A 87 15.95 9.59 -21.41
CA ASN A 87 15.25 8.53 -22.10
C ASN A 87 15.07 7.34 -21.16
N VAL A 88 13.87 6.77 -21.19
CA VAL A 88 13.48 5.69 -20.30
C VAL A 88 13.30 4.41 -21.11
N SER A 89 14.03 3.36 -20.72
CA SER A 89 13.91 2.02 -21.30
C SER A 89 13.49 1.02 -20.23
N LYS A 90 12.49 0.18 -20.54
CA LYS A 90 12.13 -0.94 -19.68
C LYS A 90 13.20 -2.02 -19.79
N LYS A 91 13.74 -2.47 -18.65
CA LYS A 91 14.70 -3.57 -18.61
C LYS A 91 14.00 -4.89 -18.32
N ASP A 92 13.39 -4.98 -17.15
CA ASP A 92 12.86 -6.25 -16.63
C ASP A 92 11.49 -6.05 -16.00
N SER A 93 10.63 -7.05 -16.12
CA SER A 93 9.48 -7.18 -15.22
C SER A 93 9.98 -7.77 -13.91
N ILE A 94 9.63 -7.14 -12.79
CA ILE A 94 10.03 -7.61 -11.46
C ILE A 94 8.79 -7.88 -10.62
N GLU A 95 8.85 -8.95 -9.83
CA GLU A 95 7.84 -9.20 -8.82
C GLU A 95 8.16 -8.35 -7.59
N PHE A 96 7.17 -7.60 -7.12
CA PHE A 96 7.33 -6.74 -5.95
C PHE A 96 6.30 -7.13 -4.90
N ASN A 97 6.74 -7.22 -3.65
CA ASN A 97 5.83 -7.45 -2.54
C ASN A 97 5.15 -6.15 -2.15
N PHE A 98 3.90 -5.98 -2.61
CA PHE A 98 3.06 -4.87 -2.18
C PHE A 98 2.62 -5.06 -0.74
N PHE A 99 2.85 -4.04 0.09
CA PHE A 99 2.34 -3.99 1.45
C PHE A 99 0.86 -3.55 1.44
N PRO A 100 -0.08 -4.34 1.98
CA PRO A 100 -1.51 -4.05 1.84
C PRO A 100 -2.01 -3.12 2.96
N LYS A 101 -2.09 -1.81 2.71
CA LYS A 101 -2.73 -0.85 3.63
C LYS A 101 -4.20 -0.67 3.34
N CYS A 102 -4.99 -0.33 4.36
CA CYS A 102 -6.38 0.05 4.14
C CYS A 102 -6.52 1.52 3.76
N CYS A 103 -5.72 2.40 4.36
CA CYS A 103 -5.73 3.83 4.10
C CYS A 103 -4.46 4.29 3.39
N HIS A 104 -4.58 5.42 2.67
CA HIS A 104 -3.42 6.12 2.12
C HIS A 104 -2.37 6.43 3.20
N LEU A 105 -1.11 6.53 2.78
CA LEU A 105 -0.03 7.06 3.59
C LEU A 105 -0.43 8.41 4.23
N GLY A 106 0.00 8.62 5.46
CA GLY A 106 -0.33 9.75 6.32
C GLY A 106 -1.72 9.67 6.96
N ARG A 107 -2.40 8.53 6.89
CA ARG A 107 -3.75 8.33 7.42
C ARG A 107 -3.88 7.04 8.20
N SER A 108 -4.88 7.03 9.09
CA SER A 108 -5.25 5.85 9.86
C SER A 108 -6.73 5.54 9.70
N TYR A 109 -7.08 4.30 10.02
CA TYR A 109 -8.46 3.84 9.93
C TYR A 109 -9.24 4.24 11.18
N ASN A 110 -10.37 4.91 10.98
CA ASN A 110 -11.34 5.18 12.03
C ASN A 110 -12.35 4.03 12.08
N GLN A 111 -12.25 3.18 13.10
CA GLN A 111 -13.12 2.01 13.26
C GLN A 111 -14.58 2.35 13.56
N LYS A 112 -14.89 3.57 14.03
CA LYS A 112 -16.26 4.00 14.31
C LYS A 112 -16.96 4.46 13.04
N LEU A 113 -16.24 5.20 12.20
CA LEU A 113 -16.75 5.76 10.96
C LEU A 113 -16.42 4.89 9.72
N HIS A 114 -15.65 3.82 9.88
CA HIS A 114 -15.15 2.97 8.81
C HIS A 114 -14.57 3.77 7.62
N SER A 115 -13.72 4.76 7.93
CA SER A 115 -13.12 5.70 6.97
C SER A 115 -11.67 6.04 7.31
N CYS A 116 -10.95 6.62 6.34
CA CYS A 116 -9.56 7.04 6.52
C CYS A 116 -9.45 8.51 6.91
N VAL A 117 -8.95 8.75 8.12
CA VAL A 117 -8.80 10.09 8.71
C VAL A 117 -7.35 10.54 8.66
N GLN A 118 -7.15 11.85 8.47
CA GLN A 118 -5.83 12.46 8.55
C GLN A 118 -5.36 12.44 10.01
N MET A 119 -4.09 12.11 10.24
CA MET A 119 -3.49 12.22 11.57
C MET A 119 -2.47 13.34 11.62
N GLU A 120 -2.42 14.04 12.76
CA GLU A 120 -1.51 15.16 13.00
C GLU A 120 -0.05 14.68 13.18
N ASN A 121 0.16 13.45 13.67
CA ASN A 121 1.48 12.85 13.91
C ASN A 121 1.68 11.56 13.10
N SER A 122 1.72 11.66 11.76
CA SER A 122 1.81 10.53 10.83
C SER A 122 3.09 9.68 10.96
N SER A 123 4.20 10.26 11.42
CA SER A 123 5.53 9.63 11.40
C SER A 123 5.71 8.47 12.38
N ALA A 124 4.94 8.42 13.48
CA ALA A 124 5.06 7.36 14.48
C ALA A 124 4.35 6.07 14.07
N ILE A 125 3.31 6.19 13.25
CA ILE A 125 2.33 5.13 13.00
C ILE A 125 2.70 4.28 11.78
N GLU A 126 3.52 4.79 10.87
CA GLU A 126 3.92 4.08 9.65
C GLU A 126 5.17 3.20 9.81
N LYS A 127 5.69 3.07 11.03
CA LYS A 127 6.89 2.26 11.33
C LYS A 127 6.73 0.77 10.97
N PHE A 128 5.49 0.27 10.90
CA PHE A 128 5.22 -1.12 10.53
C PHE A 128 5.22 -1.36 9.02
N ILE A 129 5.22 -0.29 8.20
CA ILE A 129 5.31 -0.40 6.76
C ILE A 129 6.78 -0.60 6.40
N PRO A 130 7.14 -1.64 5.63
CA PRO A 130 8.50 -1.83 5.16
C PRO A 130 9.00 -0.60 4.40
N ARG A 131 10.27 -0.23 4.61
CA ARG A 131 10.94 0.80 3.81
C ARG A 131 11.10 0.32 2.36
N ASP A 132 11.15 1.27 1.43
CA ASP A 132 11.36 1.03 0.00
C ASP A 132 10.36 0.00 -0.58
N SER A 133 9.11 0.11 -0.13
CA SER A 133 8.02 -0.76 -0.54
C SER A 133 6.97 -0.05 -1.37
N TYR A 134 6.34 -0.78 -2.28
CA TYR A 134 5.06 -0.39 -2.84
C TYR A 134 3.93 -0.78 -1.90
N ILE A 135 2.89 0.04 -1.88
CA ILE A 135 1.75 -0.10 -0.99
C ILE A 135 0.50 -0.18 -1.85
N SER A 136 -0.28 -1.24 -1.67
CA SER A 136 -1.64 -1.33 -2.23
C SER A 136 -2.66 -0.84 -1.21
N ILE A 137 -3.64 -0.05 -1.66
CA ILE A 137 -4.60 0.64 -0.80
C ILE A 137 -6.01 0.07 -0.99
N GLY A 138 -6.58 -0.36 0.14
CA GLY A 138 -7.94 -0.85 0.26
C GLY A 138 -8.17 -2.17 -0.46
N LEU A 139 -9.45 -2.53 -0.60
CA LEU A 139 -9.89 -3.81 -1.17
C LEU A 139 -10.84 -3.60 -2.37
N PRO A 140 -10.34 -3.19 -3.54
CA PRO A 140 -11.15 -2.68 -4.66
C PRO A 140 -12.11 -3.68 -5.29
N ASN A 141 -11.90 -4.98 -5.11
CA ASN A 141 -12.77 -6.03 -5.67
C ASN A 141 -13.62 -6.71 -4.58
N CYS A 142 -13.65 -6.14 -3.39
CA CYS A 142 -14.25 -6.78 -2.25
C CYS A 142 -15.71 -6.37 -2.04
N LYS A 143 -16.58 -7.38 -1.98
CA LYS A 143 -18.02 -7.18 -1.75
C LYS A 143 -18.38 -7.13 -0.27
N ILE A 144 -17.69 -7.92 0.56
CA ILE A 144 -18.01 -8.10 1.97
C ILE A 144 -16.73 -7.95 2.76
N ILE A 145 -16.74 -7.04 3.73
CA ILE A 145 -15.56 -6.75 4.54
C ILE A 145 -15.89 -7.04 5.99
N SER A 146 -15.05 -7.85 6.62
CA SER A 146 -15.03 -8.02 8.07
C SER A 146 -13.82 -7.26 8.64
N ASP A 147 -14.06 -6.51 9.70
CA ASP A 147 -13.03 -5.75 10.41
C ASP A 147 -12.60 -6.57 11.65
N VAL A 148 -11.34 -6.98 11.71
CA VAL A 148 -10.78 -7.71 12.86
C VAL A 148 -9.77 -6.82 13.58
N GLU A 149 -10.07 -6.49 14.84
CA GLU A 149 -9.16 -5.70 15.68
C GLU A 149 -8.01 -6.56 16.20
N GLN A 150 -6.81 -6.01 16.10
CA GLN A 150 -5.55 -6.62 16.50
C GLN A 150 -4.88 -5.71 17.53
N PRO A 151 -4.57 -6.20 18.74
CA PRO A 151 -4.09 -5.35 19.83
C PRO A 151 -2.70 -4.77 19.56
N SER A 152 -1.85 -5.45 18.79
CA SER A 152 -0.47 -5.04 18.54
C SER A 152 0.10 -5.70 17.27
N LEU A 153 1.34 -5.35 16.88
CA LEU A 153 2.00 -5.95 15.71
C LEU A 153 2.35 -7.43 15.93
N GLU A 154 2.53 -7.86 17.18
CA GLU A 154 2.85 -9.24 17.54
C GLU A 154 1.64 -10.17 17.40
N SER A 155 0.42 -9.61 17.30
CA SER A 155 -0.80 -10.42 17.19
C SER A 155 -1.05 -10.95 15.77
N PHE A 156 -0.25 -10.53 14.79
CA PHE A 156 -0.25 -11.08 13.45
C PHE A 156 1.16 -11.20 12.88
N SER A 157 1.32 -12.02 11.84
CA SER A 157 2.57 -12.09 11.08
C SER A 157 2.32 -11.99 9.59
N PHE A 158 3.31 -11.48 8.87
CA PHE A 158 3.28 -11.27 7.43
C PHE A 158 4.31 -12.15 6.71
N PRO A 159 4.07 -13.45 6.55
CA PRO A 159 4.72 -14.24 5.51
C PRO A 159 4.45 -13.61 4.13
N SER A 160 5.34 -13.82 3.15
CA SER A 160 5.31 -13.14 1.83
C SER A 160 3.93 -13.00 1.18
N ASP A 161 3.09 -14.03 1.32
CA ASP A 161 1.87 -14.22 0.53
C ASP A 161 0.57 -14.26 1.36
N PHE A 162 0.66 -14.14 2.68
CA PHE A 162 -0.52 -14.15 3.54
C PHE A 162 -0.28 -13.39 4.85
N ILE A 163 -1.36 -13.05 5.53
CA ILE A 163 -1.32 -12.65 6.94
C ILE A 163 -1.82 -13.81 7.79
N TYR A 164 -1.11 -14.11 8.86
CA TYR A 164 -1.58 -15.02 9.90
C TYR A 164 -2.07 -14.20 11.10
N LEU A 165 -3.31 -14.42 11.52
CA LEU A 165 -3.90 -13.80 12.70
C LEU A 165 -3.85 -14.78 13.86
N SER A 166 -3.04 -14.49 14.88
CA SER A 166 -2.73 -15.45 15.95
C SER A 166 -3.93 -15.81 16.81
N LYS A 167 -4.80 -14.83 17.11
CA LYS A 167 -5.99 -15.02 17.95
C LYS A 167 -7.07 -15.83 17.21
N GLU A 168 -7.28 -15.52 15.94
CA GLU A 168 -8.26 -16.17 15.08
C GLU A 168 -7.76 -17.51 14.50
N LYS A 169 -6.44 -17.78 14.63
CA LYS A 169 -5.77 -18.94 14.02
C LYS A 169 -6.09 -19.08 12.52
N LYS A 170 -6.15 -17.96 11.82
CA LYS A 170 -6.60 -17.85 10.42
C LYS A 170 -5.47 -17.33 9.54
N ASN A 171 -5.29 -17.96 8.38
CA ASN A 171 -4.44 -17.47 7.30
C ASN A 171 -5.30 -16.79 6.25
N ILE A 172 -4.90 -15.60 5.79
CA ILE A 172 -5.62 -14.86 4.76
C ILE A 172 -4.65 -14.48 3.66
N SER A 173 -4.91 -14.97 2.45
CA SER A 173 -4.06 -14.71 1.29
C SER A 173 -4.02 -13.24 0.94
N LYS A 174 -2.87 -12.78 0.46
CA LYS A 174 -2.64 -11.44 -0.08
C LYS A 174 -3.67 -11.08 -1.14
N GLY A 175 -4.08 -9.80 -1.14
CA GLY A 175 -5.18 -9.31 -1.98
C GLY A 175 -6.57 -9.48 -1.37
N ASN A 176 -6.73 -10.35 -0.36
CA ASN A 176 -7.98 -10.50 0.39
C ASN A 176 -7.93 -9.86 1.77
N PHE A 177 -6.94 -9.04 2.06
CA PHE A 177 -6.90 -8.26 3.28
C PHE A 177 -6.12 -6.96 3.11
N CYS A 178 -6.38 -6.03 4.01
CA CYS A 178 -5.54 -4.86 4.22
C CYS A 178 -5.37 -4.61 5.72
N VAL A 179 -4.29 -3.92 6.09
CA VAL A 179 -3.98 -3.62 7.49
C VAL A 179 -3.79 -2.12 7.67
N ASP A 180 -4.31 -1.60 8.78
CA ASP A 180 -3.96 -0.26 9.19
C ASP A 180 -3.88 -0.12 10.71
N SER A 181 -3.21 0.94 11.10
CA SER A 181 -3.34 1.51 12.43
C SER A 181 -4.72 2.14 12.63
N THR A 182 -5.13 2.20 13.89
CA THR A 182 -6.37 2.83 14.32
C THR A 182 -6.08 4.05 15.19
N LEU A 183 -7.09 4.88 15.43
CA LEU A 183 -6.97 6.07 16.27
C LEU A 183 -6.56 5.74 17.73
N ASP A 184 -6.93 4.56 18.21
CA ASP A 184 -6.64 4.11 19.58
C ASP A 184 -5.30 3.34 19.66
N SER A 185 -4.40 3.56 18.68
CA SER A 185 -3.07 2.92 18.58
C SER A 185 -3.06 1.38 18.49
N LYS A 186 -4.21 0.78 18.19
CA LYS A 186 -4.34 -0.63 17.81
C LYS A 186 -4.20 -0.80 16.31
N PHE A 187 -4.30 -2.04 15.83
CA PHE A 187 -4.37 -2.36 14.42
C PHE A 187 -5.74 -2.90 14.03
N ILE A 188 -6.11 -2.67 12.79
CA ILE A 188 -7.25 -3.29 12.15
C ILE A 188 -6.76 -4.11 10.96
N VAL A 189 -7.24 -5.33 10.85
CA VAL A 189 -7.11 -6.16 9.67
C VAL A 189 -8.49 -6.24 9.05
N ARG A 190 -8.65 -5.64 7.87
CA ARG A 190 -9.89 -5.72 7.11
C ARG A 190 -9.76 -6.86 6.13
N ILE A 191 -10.69 -7.80 6.20
CA ILE A 191 -10.65 -9.06 5.45
C ILE A 191 -11.75 -9.01 4.40
N CYS A 192 -11.40 -9.39 3.19
CA CYS A 192 -12.38 -9.63 2.15
C CYS A 192 -12.97 -11.02 2.29
N GLU A 193 -14.22 -11.09 2.72
CA GLU A 193 -14.95 -12.35 2.85
C GLU A 193 -15.57 -12.74 1.51
N LYS A 194 -15.51 -14.03 1.18
CA LYS A 194 -16.03 -14.58 -0.07
C LYS A 194 -17.53 -14.87 -0.01
N ASP A 195 -18.06 -15.12 1.18
CA ASP A 195 -19.42 -15.58 1.40
C ASP A 195 -20.19 -14.61 2.32
N TYR A 196 -21.47 -14.39 2.00
CA TYR A 196 -22.42 -13.64 2.81
C TYR A 196 -22.82 -14.37 4.09
N GLN A 197 -22.52 -15.66 4.23
CA GLN A 197 -22.76 -16.41 5.49
C GLN A 197 -22.08 -15.78 6.71
N VAL A 198 -20.99 -15.02 6.52
CA VAL A 198 -20.37 -14.25 7.61
C VAL A 198 -21.37 -13.27 8.26
N CYS A 199 -22.32 -12.77 7.48
CA CYS A 199 -23.34 -11.82 7.91
C CYS A 199 -24.44 -12.43 8.79
N ASP A 200 -24.50 -13.77 8.87
CA ASP A 200 -25.37 -14.46 9.82
C ASP A 200 -24.79 -14.42 11.25
N GLN A 201 -23.48 -14.19 11.37
CA GLN A 201 -22.75 -14.19 12.64
C GLN A 201 -22.36 -12.78 13.10
N VAL A 202 -22.18 -11.85 12.16
CA VAL A 202 -21.80 -10.45 12.44
C VAL A 202 -22.62 -9.47 11.61
N ARG A 203 -22.79 -8.24 12.11
CA ARG A 203 -23.50 -7.20 11.36
C ARG A 203 -22.72 -6.81 10.11
N CYS A 204 -23.29 -7.10 8.94
CA CYS A 204 -22.78 -6.64 7.64
C CYS A 204 -23.55 -5.44 7.11
N ILE A 205 -22.91 -4.71 6.20
CA ILE A 205 -23.55 -3.65 5.42
C ILE A 205 -23.25 -3.88 3.95
N HIS A 206 -24.31 -3.97 3.17
CA HIS A 206 -24.20 -4.05 1.73
C HIS A 206 -23.91 -2.66 1.15
N LYS A 207 -22.74 -2.48 0.57
CA LYS A 207 -22.35 -1.22 -0.10
C LYS A 207 -22.58 -1.34 -1.60
N CYS A 208 -23.07 -0.26 -2.22
CA CYS A 208 -23.20 -0.19 -3.67
C CYS A 208 -21.86 -0.03 -4.40
N CYS A 209 -20.86 0.55 -3.72
CA CYS A 209 -19.51 0.73 -4.23
C CYS A 209 -18.52 -0.16 -3.47
N PHE A 210 -17.43 -0.55 -4.14
CA PHE A 210 -16.36 -1.31 -3.53
C PHE A 210 -15.63 -0.54 -2.42
N ASP A 211 -14.79 -1.24 -1.67
CA ASP A 211 -14.04 -0.64 -0.57
C ASP A 211 -13.25 0.62 -0.99
N GLY A 212 -13.36 1.68 -0.19
CA GLY A 212 -12.71 2.96 -0.47
C GLY A 212 -13.33 3.74 -1.63
N GLN A 213 -14.50 3.33 -2.13
CA GLN A 213 -15.26 4.08 -3.14
C GLN A 213 -16.58 4.61 -2.59
N SER A 214 -17.04 5.71 -3.18
CA SER A 214 -18.38 6.26 -2.93
C SER A 214 -18.91 6.92 -4.20
N PHE A 215 -20.23 7.15 -4.24
CA PHE A 215 -20.82 7.97 -5.28
C PHE A 215 -20.42 9.43 -5.08
N VAL A 216 -19.78 10.01 -6.09
CA VAL A 216 -19.48 11.44 -6.12
C VAL A 216 -20.11 12.02 -7.38
N ASN A 217 -21.12 12.88 -7.18
CA ASN A 217 -21.80 13.65 -8.23
C ASN A 217 -22.36 12.80 -9.39
N GLY A 218 -22.98 11.65 -9.13
CA GLY A 218 -23.71 10.89 -10.17
C GLY A 218 -23.68 9.36 -10.01
N SER A 219 -23.82 8.65 -11.14
CA SER A 219 -24.06 7.20 -11.27
C SER A 219 -22.83 6.29 -11.23
N LYS A 220 -21.64 6.82 -10.93
CA LYS A 220 -20.39 6.05 -10.92
C LYS A 220 -19.68 6.14 -9.57
N CYS A 221 -19.25 4.99 -9.07
CA CYS A 221 -18.37 4.90 -7.91
C CYS A 221 -17.00 5.51 -8.23
N ARG A 222 -16.47 6.31 -7.32
CA ARG A 222 -15.13 6.90 -7.40
C ARG A 222 -14.35 6.61 -6.13
N ASP A 223 -13.04 6.49 -6.25
CA ASP A 223 -12.16 6.26 -5.09
C ASP A 223 -12.19 7.48 -4.15
N THR A 224 -12.79 7.27 -2.99
CA THR A 224 -13.00 8.26 -1.94
C THR A 224 -12.83 7.61 -0.57
N PHE A 225 -11.57 7.49 -0.14
CA PHE A 225 -11.20 6.87 1.14
C PHE A 225 -11.59 7.68 2.39
N ARG A 226 -12.09 8.91 2.20
CA ARG A 226 -12.44 9.86 3.27
C ARG A 226 -13.86 9.70 3.80
N TYR A 227 -14.77 9.20 2.98
CA TYR A 227 -16.17 9.08 3.35
C TYR A 227 -16.40 7.72 4.00
N GLY A 228 -17.16 7.74 5.10
CA GLY A 228 -17.39 6.61 5.97
C GLY A 228 -18.86 6.40 6.27
N VAL A 229 -19.16 5.32 6.98
CA VAL A 229 -20.50 5.03 7.50
C VAL A 229 -20.35 4.77 9.00
N ASP A 230 -21.22 5.39 9.81
CA ASP A 230 -21.35 5.05 11.23
C ASP A 230 -22.38 3.94 11.40
N LEU A 231 -21.95 2.80 11.94
CA LEU A 231 -22.81 1.61 12.07
C LEU A 231 -23.57 1.57 13.40
N LYS A 232 -23.27 2.50 14.32
CA LYS A 232 -23.97 2.62 15.60
C LYS A 232 -25.29 3.39 15.46
N SER A 233 -25.38 4.30 14.49
CA SER A 233 -26.53 5.18 14.28
C SER A 233 -27.62 4.58 13.38
N THR A 234 -27.33 3.51 12.64
CA THR A 234 -28.25 2.90 11.67
C THR A 234 -29.09 1.78 12.31
N LYS A 235 -30.25 2.14 12.88
CA LYS A 235 -31.26 1.17 13.35
C LYS A 235 -32.24 0.72 12.25
N TYR A 236 -32.39 1.48 11.17
CA TYR A 236 -33.22 1.16 10.02
C TYR A 236 -32.58 1.78 8.77
N ILE A 237 -32.50 1.03 7.67
CA ILE A 237 -32.33 1.59 6.33
C ILE A 237 -33.74 1.61 5.76
N GLU A 238 -34.43 2.74 5.85
CA GLU A 238 -35.56 3.00 4.96
C GLU A 238 -35.03 2.98 3.52
N GLU A 239 -35.82 2.45 2.58
CA GLU A 239 -35.49 2.56 1.15
C GLU A 239 -35.07 4.00 0.85
N PRO A 240 -33.80 4.23 0.44
CA PRO A 240 -33.35 5.58 0.22
C PRO A 240 -34.00 6.04 -1.07
N ASP A 241 -35.06 6.82 -0.93
CA ASP A 241 -35.54 7.70 -2.00
C ASP A 241 -34.30 8.48 -2.47
N CYS A 242 -33.91 8.28 -3.74
CA CYS A 242 -32.60 8.62 -4.33
C CYS A 242 -32.28 10.13 -4.31
N LYS A 243 -32.15 10.73 -3.12
CA LYS A 243 -31.86 12.15 -2.88
C LYS A 243 -31.02 12.30 -1.62
N TYR A 244 -29.73 12.00 -1.73
CA TYR A 244 -28.78 12.50 -0.73
C TYR A 244 -28.29 13.89 -1.14
N ASN A 245 -28.63 14.89 -0.32
CA ASN A 245 -27.96 16.19 -0.33
C ASN A 245 -26.56 16.02 0.28
N LEU A 246 -25.57 16.54 -0.44
CA LEU A 246 -24.17 16.60 -0.06
C LEU A 246 -23.99 17.52 1.17
N ILE A 247 -23.30 17.04 2.20
CA ILE A 247 -22.64 17.91 3.20
C ILE A 247 -21.15 17.90 2.89
#